data_AF-A0A7V3RMA9-F1
#
_entry.id   AF-A0A7V3RMA9-F1
#
_cell.length_a   1.000
_cell.length_b   1.000
_cell.length_c   1.000
_cell.angle_alpha   90.00
_cell.angle_beta   90.00
_cell.angle_gamma   90.00
#
_symmetry.space_group_name_H-M   'P 1'
#
loop_
_entity.id
_entity.type
_entity.pdbx_description
1 polymer ?
#
loop_
_entity_poly.entity_id
_entity_poly.type
_entity_poly.pdbx_seq_one_letter_code
_entity_poly.pdbx_strand_id
1 'polypeptide(L)'
;MPGNRLHRPAVALLIETSTAYARGLLLGIVSYVRAHQPWSIYLPEQGRGDPSADWLLRWRGDGLIARIETKHIARIVAQTGLPVVDVSAGRYLPHVPCVETDNRAIAQLAIEHFLERGFRNLAFCGEPVFAWSNERQHYFQEIATQKGLR
;
A
#
# COMPACT_ATOMS: atom_id res chain seq x y z
N MET A 1 -30.07 12.17 30.35
CA MET A 1 -29.59 12.14 28.96
C MET A 1 -29.04 13.52 28.61
N PRO A 2 -27.81 13.59 28.10
CA PRO A 2 -27.64 13.99 26.70
C PRO A 2 -26.96 12.87 25.92
N GLY A 3 -27.47 12.61 24.72
CA GLY A 3 -27.09 11.49 23.87
C GLY A 3 -25.61 11.44 23.59
N ASN A 4 -25.04 10.24 23.72
CA ASN A 4 -23.73 9.89 23.21
C ASN A 4 -23.69 10.27 21.73
N ARG A 5 -23.08 11.40 21.38
CA ARG A 5 -22.77 11.71 19.98
C ARG A 5 -21.84 10.58 19.53
N LEU A 6 -22.33 9.72 18.65
CA LEU A 6 -21.52 8.70 18.00
C LEU A 6 -20.29 9.40 17.43
N HIS A 7 -19.13 9.20 18.07
CA HIS A 7 -17.87 9.75 17.59
C HIS A 7 -17.60 9.15 16.22
N ARG A 8 -17.51 10.00 15.21
CA ARG A 8 -17.28 9.59 13.83
C ARG A 8 -15.76 9.48 13.65
N PRO A 9 -15.19 8.29 13.43
CA PRO A 9 -13.75 8.16 13.31
C PRO A 9 -13.21 9.05 12.18
N ALA A 10 -12.25 9.90 12.48
CA ALA A 10 -11.53 10.73 11.54
C ALA A 10 -10.26 9.99 11.09
N VAL A 11 -10.20 9.61 9.81
CA VAL A 11 -9.10 8.83 9.25
C VAL A 11 -8.45 9.63 8.13
N ALA A 12 -7.12 9.81 8.21
CA ALA A 12 -6.34 10.45 7.17
C ALA A 12 -5.77 9.40 6.20
N LEU A 13 -5.87 9.70 4.91
CA LEU A 13 -5.37 8.85 3.82
C LEU A 13 -4.15 9.53 3.20
N LEU A 14 -2.97 8.96 3.42
CA LEU A 14 -1.74 9.37 2.74
C LEU A 14 -1.51 8.45 1.55
N ILE A 15 -2.34 8.60 0.51
CA ILE A 15 -2.37 7.74 -0.68
C ILE A 15 -2.36 8.62 -1.93
N GLU A 16 -1.35 8.49 -2.78
CA GLU A 16 -1.24 9.23 -4.05
C GLU A 16 -2.14 8.64 -5.15
N THR A 17 -2.91 9.46 -5.86
CA THR A 17 -3.93 9.01 -6.84
C THR A 17 -3.40 8.73 -8.25
N SER A 18 -2.09 8.88 -8.49
CA SER A 18 -1.48 8.76 -9.82
C SER A 18 -1.54 7.34 -10.40
N THR A 19 -1.43 6.31 -9.56
CA THR A 19 -1.39 4.91 -9.99
C THR A 19 -2.76 4.21 -9.94
N ALA A 20 -2.97 3.23 -10.82
CA ALA A 20 -4.18 2.41 -10.81
C ALA A 20 -4.32 1.62 -9.49
N TYR A 21 -3.20 1.12 -8.95
CA TYR A 21 -3.17 0.44 -7.66
C TYR A 21 -3.70 1.34 -6.54
N ALA A 22 -3.22 2.57 -6.43
CA ALA A 22 -3.66 3.49 -5.40
C ALA A 22 -5.12 3.93 -5.54
N ARG A 23 -5.61 4.12 -6.78
CA ARG A 23 -7.06 4.32 -7.01
C ARG A 23 -7.88 3.12 -6.57
N GLY A 24 -7.40 1.90 -6.80
CA GLY A 24 -8.02 0.67 -6.31
C GLY A 24 -8.13 0.64 -4.78
N LEU A 25 -7.06 1.02 -4.06
CA LEU A 25 -7.07 1.16 -2.59
C LEU A 25 -8.16 2.14 -2.13
N LEU A 26 -8.22 3.33 -2.72
CA LEU A 26 -9.23 4.34 -2.37
C LEU A 26 -10.66 3.85 -2.63
N LEU A 27 -10.90 3.17 -3.75
CA LEU A 27 -12.20 2.56 -4.05
C LEU A 27 -12.58 1.48 -3.04
N GLY A 28 -11.62 0.66 -2.61
CA GLY A 28 -11.81 -0.34 -1.55
C GLY A 28 -12.19 0.31 -0.21
N ILE A 29 -11.46 1.35 0.20
CA ILE A 29 -11.73 2.11 1.43
C ILE A 29 -13.13 2.74 1.37
N VAL A 30 -13.49 3.38 0.26
CA VAL A 30 -14.82 3.98 0.07
C VAL A 30 -15.92 2.91 0.12
N SER A 31 -15.69 1.75 -0.48
CA SER A 31 -16.64 0.63 -0.46
C SER A 31 -16.85 0.11 0.96
N TYR A 32 -15.75 -0.04 1.73
CA TYR A 32 -15.82 -0.43 3.13
C TYR A 32 -16.62 0.58 3.96
N VAL A 33 -16.31 1.88 3.84
CA VAL A 33 -16.98 2.95 4.59
C VAL A 33 -18.47 3.04 4.25
N ARG A 34 -18.86 2.77 3.00
CA ARG A 34 -20.28 2.73 2.59
C ARG A 34 -21.04 1.54 3.18
N ALA A 35 -20.37 0.40 3.33
CA ALA A 35 -20.97 -0.81 3.90
C ALA A 35 -20.99 -0.84 5.44
N HIS A 36 -20.20 0.02 6.09
CA HIS A 36 -20.03 0.06 7.55
C HIS A 36 -20.38 1.45 8.12
N GLN A 37 -19.91 1.74 9.34
CA GLN A 37 -20.08 3.05 9.96
C GLN A 37 -19.30 4.13 9.19
N PRO A 38 -19.92 5.30 8.94
CA PRO A 38 -19.29 6.33 8.11
C PRO A 38 -18.06 6.93 8.81
N TRP A 39 -16.90 6.93 8.17
CA TRP A 39 -15.70 7.64 8.64
C TRP A 39 -15.66 9.07 8.09
N SER A 40 -15.05 9.99 8.82
CA SER A 40 -14.65 11.29 8.29
C SER A 40 -13.28 11.12 7.62
N ILE A 41 -13.24 11.15 6.28
CA ILE A 41 -12.01 10.91 5.53
C ILE A 41 -11.31 12.24 5.25
N TYR A 42 -10.03 12.33 5.59
CA TYR A 42 -9.15 13.41 5.17
C TYR A 42 -8.18 12.90 4.10
N LEU A 43 -8.30 13.41 2.87
CA LEU A 43 -7.41 13.10 1.75
C LEU A 43 -6.80 14.43 1.27
N PRO A 44 -5.51 14.70 1.54
CA PRO A 44 -4.88 15.93 1.08
C PRO A 44 -4.74 15.93 -0.46
N GLU A 45 -4.95 17.09 -1.08
CA GLU A 45 -4.69 17.28 -2.52
C GLU A 45 -3.19 17.11 -2.80
N GLN A 46 -2.84 16.02 -3.49
CA GLN A 46 -1.49 15.79 -3.97
C GLN A 46 -1.22 16.75 -5.15
N GLY A 47 -0.40 17.79 -4.92
CA GLY A 47 0.10 18.68 -5.99
C GLY A 47 -0.13 20.19 -5.80
N ARG A 48 -0.91 20.64 -4.81
CA ARG A 48 -1.09 22.08 -4.51
C ARG A 48 -0.74 22.50 -3.08
N GLY A 49 -0.51 21.54 -2.19
CA GLY A 49 -0.07 21.73 -0.81
C GLY A 49 1.22 20.97 -0.52
N ASP A 50 1.84 21.32 0.60
CA ASP A 50 3.12 20.83 1.10
C ASP A 50 3.43 19.38 0.69
N PRO A 51 4.45 19.13 -0.16
CA PRO A 51 4.86 17.78 -0.53
C PRO A 51 5.41 17.01 0.68
N SER A 52 5.75 17.70 1.77
CA SER A 52 6.04 17.07 3.03
C SER A 52 4.73 16.72 3.74
N ALA A 53 4.63 15.50 4.25
CA ALA A 53 3.47 15.08 5.04
C ALA A 53 3.44 15.75 6.42
N ASP A 54 4.16 16.85 6.63
CA ASP A 54 4.38 17.53 7.92
C ASP A 54 3.09 18.03 8.56
N TRP A 55 2.05 18.29 7.77
CA TRP A 55 0.71 18.62 8.27
C TRP A 55 0.16 17.54 9.21
N LEU A 56 0.58 16.27 9.04
CA LEU A 56 0.20 15.17 9.93
C LEU A 56 0.65 15.39 11.37
N LEU A 57 1.76 16.08 11.61
CA LEU A 57 2.27 16.36 12.96
C LEU A 57 1.34 17.26 13.77
N ARG A 58 0.48 18.01 13.09
CA ARG A 58 -0.52 18.91 13.71
C ARG A 58 -1.94 18.41 13.54
N TRP A 59 -2.15 17.38 12.72
CA TRP A 59 -3.47 16.83 12.45
C TRP A 59 -3.99 16.07 13.66
N ARG A 60 -5.28 16.25 13.96
CA ARG A 60 -5.98 15.59 15.06
C ARG A 60 -7.07 14.71 14.50
N GLY A 61 -6.82 13.41 14.48
CA GLY A 61 -7.80 12.40 14.12
C GLY A 61 -7.50 11.07 14.81
N ASP A 62 -8.19 10.02 14.40
CA ASP A 62 -8.23 8.74 15.08
C ASP A 62 -7.30 7.68 14.45
N GLY A 63 -6.83 7.89 13.22
CA GLY A 63 -5.90 6.95 12.58
C GLY A 63 -5.47 7.32 11.16
N LEU A 64 -4.53 6.53 10.63
CA LEU A 64 -3.88 6.73 9.34
C LEU A 64 -3.92 5.47 8.49
N ILE A 65 -4.20 5.63 7.19
CA ILE A 65 -3.90 4.64 6.16
C ILE A 65 -2.91 5.29 5.19
N ALA A 66 -1.70 4.76 5.10
CA ALA A 66 -0.60 5.47 4.46
C ALA A 66 0.21 4.57 3.52
N ARG A 67 0.62 5.12 2.38
CA ARG A 67 1.71 4.57 1.58
C ARG A 67 3.04 5.04 2.15
N ILE A 68 3.69 4.22 2.96
CA ILE A 68 4.96 4.58 3.59
C ILE A 68 6.11 4.19 2.67
N GLU A 69 6.34 4.96 1.62
CA GLU A 69 7.32 4.62 0.56
C GLU A 69 8.71 5.25 0.78
N THR A 70 8.88 6.09 1.80
CA THR A 70 10.17 6.71 2.12
C THR A 70 10.44 6.76 3.61
N LYS A 71 11.72 6.81 3.98
CA LYS A 71 12.16 7.05 5.37
C LYS A 71 11.63 8.35 5.96
N HIS A 72 11.42 9.38 5.13
CA HIS A 72 10.90 10.66 5.59
C HIS A 72 9.43 10.52 6.01
N ILE A 73 8.59 9.92 5.17
CA ILE A 73 7.19 9.63 5.52
C ILE A 73 7.10 8.72 6.75
N ALA A 74 7.94 7.69 6.83
CA ALA A 74 7.98 6.80 8.00
C ALA A 74 8.25 7.55 9.31
N ARG A 75 9.18 8.51 9.31
CA ARG A 75 9.47 9.35 10.49
C ARG A 75 8.28 10.22 10.88
N ILE A 76 7.65 10.90 9.92
CA ILE A 76 6.49 11.75 10.18
C ILE A 76 5.35 10.92 10.76
N VAL A 77 5.01 9.80 10.11
CA VAL A 77 3.94 8.89 10.54
C VAL A 77 4.19 8.37 11.94
N ALA A 78 5.42 7.92 12.25
CA ALA A 78 5.78 7.43 13.58
C ALA A 78 5.66 8.53 14.67
N GLN A 79 5.98 9.78 14.35
CA GLN A 79 5.88 10.91 15.29
C GLN A 79 4.44 11.29 15.64
N THR A 80 3.46 10.92 14.82
CA THR A 80 2.04 11.21 15.12
C THR A 80 1.52 10.45 16.35
N GLY A 81 2.10 9.28 16.65
CA GLY A 81 1.60 8.38 17.70
C GLY A 81 0.21 7.78 17.43
N LEU A 82 -0.34 7.99 16.23
CA LEU A 82 -1.66 7.48 15.83
C LEU A 82 -1.58 6.00 15.42
N PRO A 83 -2.68 5.24 15.52
CA PRO A 83 -2.81 3.95 14.86
C PRO A 83 -2.65 4.08 13.33
N VAL A 84 -1.88 3.17 12.73
CA VAL A 84 -1.55 3.22 11.30
C VAL A 84 -1.75 1.86 10.64
N VAL A 85 -2.18 1.87 9.38
CA VAL A 85 -2.06 0.74 8.46
C VAL A 85 -1.21 1.17 7.27
N ASP A 86 -0.11 0.47 7.02
CA ASP A 86 0.72 0.65 5.82
C ASP A 86 0.07 -0.09 4.64
N VAL A 87 0.06 0.52 3.47
CA VAL A 87 -0.48 -0.06 2.23
C VAL A 87 0.54 0.00 1.07
N SER A 88 1.81 0.21 1.43
CA SER A 88 2.96 0.19 0.53
C SER A 88 3.85 -1.03 0.77
N ALA A 89 4.68 -1.34 -0.23
CA ALA A 89 5.70 -2.39 -0.14
C ALA A 89 6.99 -1.96 0.59
N GLY A 90 7.04 -0.74 1.15
CA GLY A 90 8.28 -0.14 1.62
C GLY A 90 8.78 -0.68 2.96
N ARG A 91 7.86 -1.16 3.82
CA ARG A 91 8.14 -1.74 5.15
C ARG A 91 9.10 -0.93 6.04
N TYR A 92 9.08 0.39 5.91
CA TYR A 92 9.92 1.28 6.74
C TYR A 92 9.49 1.31 8.22
N LEU A 93 8.27 0.88 8.54
CA LEU A 93 7.76 0.70 9.91
C LEU A 93 7.34 -0.77 10.13
N PRO A 94 8.27 -1.68 10.46
CA PRO A 94 7.99 -3.13 10.48
C PRO A 94 7.00 -3.57 11.57
N HIS A 95 6.76 -2.74 12.58
CA HIS A 95 5.81 -3.02 13.67
C HIS A 95 4.37 -2.57 13.35
N VAL A 96 4.17 -1.84 12.24
CA VAL A 96 2.86 -1.36 11.81
C VAL A 96 2.19 -2.44 10.95
N PRO A 97 0.89 -2.74 11.18
CA PRO A 97 0.13 -3.62 10.29
C PRO A 97 0.20 -3.12 8.85
N CYS A 98 0.39 -4.03 7.91
CA CYS A 98 0.52 -3.68 6.50
C CYS A 98 -0.32 -4.60 5.63
N VAL A 99 -0.88 -4.02 4.57
CA VAL A 99 -1.63 -4.72 3.53
C VAL A 99 -0.85 -4.64 2.22
N GLU A 100 -0.37 -5.79 1.77
CA GLU A 100 0.44 -5.96 0.57
C GLU A 100 -0.07 -7.14 -0.27
N THR A 101 0.36 -7.19 -1.52
CA THR A 101 0.14 -8.35 -2.38
C THR A 101 1.18 -9.44 -2.11
N ASP A 102 0.79 -10.70 -2.22
CA ASP A 102 1.73 -11.82 -2.20
C ASP A 102 2.55 -11.86 -3.49
N ASN A 103 3.78 -11.36 -3.42
CA ASN A 103 4.69 -11.28 -4.57
C ASN A 103 5.13 -12.65 -5.09
N ARG A 104 5.16 -13.67 -4.22
CA ARG A 104 5.50 -15.05 -4.63
C ARG A 104 4.35 -15.69 -5.37
N ALA A 105 3.12 -15.54 -4.88
CA ALA A 105 1.93 -16.03 -5.57
C ALA A 105 1.76 -15.35 -6.94
N ILE A 106 2.05 -14.05 -7.04
CA ILE A 106 2.04 -13.33 -8.32
C ILE A 106 3.09 -13.91 -9.28
N ALA A 107 4.32 -14.12 -8.83
CA ALA A 107 5.37 -14.70 -9.66
C ALA A 107 5.01 -16.12 -10.11
N GLN A 108 4.47 -16.94 -9.22
CA GLN A 108 3.99 -18.29 -9.53
C GLN A 108 2.92 -18.27 -10.62
N LEU A 109 1.90 -17.43 -10.47
CA LEU A 109 0.81 -17.31 -11.43
C LEU A 109 1.32 -16.92 -12.82
N ALA A 110 2.29 -16.00 -12.90
CA ALA A 110 2.89 -15.59 -14.16
C ALA A 110 3.69 -16.74 -14.82
N ILE A 111 4.51 -17.46 -14.07
CA ILE A 111 5.30 -18.59 -14.59
C ILE A 111 4.38 -19.72 -15.06
N GLU A 112 3.37 -20.07 -14.27
CA GLU A 112 2.40 -21.12 -14.62
C GLU A 112 1.66 -20.78 -15.91
N HIS A 113 1.21 -19.53 -16.03
CA HIS A 113 0.54 -19.07 -17.25
C HIS A 113 1.43 -19.18 -18.49
N PHE A 114 2.71 -18.80 -18.40
CA PHE A 114 3.63 -18.92 -19.53
C PHE A 114 3.92 -20.37 -19.89
N LEU A 115 4.02 -21.25 -18.89
CA LEU A 115 4.21 -22.69 -19.11
C LEU A 115 3.01 -23.35 -19.79
N GLU A 116 1.78 -23.02 -19.39
CA GLU A 116 0.55 -23.49 -20.02
C GLU A 116 0.49 -23.11 -21.50
N ARG A 117 1.11 -21.99 -21.87
CA ARG A 117 1.24 -21.53 -23.26
C ARG A 117 2.46 -22.08 -24.00
N GLY A 118 3.28 -22.91 -23.35
CA GLY A 118 4.44 -23.58 -23.95
C GLY A 118 5.74 -22.76 -23.97
N PHE A 119 5.79 -21.60 -23.32
CA PHE A 119 7.01 -20.79 -23.26
C PHE A 119 8.05 -21.42 -22.32
N ARG A 120 9.33 -21.36 -22.71
CA ARG A 120 10.46 -21.98 -21.98
C ARG A 120 11.61 -21.04 -21.65
N ASN A 121 11.73 -19.93 -22.38
CA ASN A 121 12.69 -18.87 -22.13
C ASN A 121 11.90 -17.63 -21.72
N LEU A 122 12.08 -17.18 -20.48
CA LEU A 122 11.32 -16.11 -19.89
C LEU A 122 12.25 -14.98 -19.43
N ALA A 123 11.74 -13.75 -19.47
CA ALA A 123 12.47 -12.59 -18.96
C ALA A 123 11.58 -11.82 -18.00
N PHE A 124 12.20 -11.28 -16.94
CA PHE A 124 11.53 -10.36 -16.03
C PHE A 124 11.92 -8.92 -16.39
N CYS A 125 10.91 -8.05 -16.55
CA CYS A 125 11.09 -6.62 -16.75
C CYS A 125 10.37 -5.90 -15.61
N GLY A 126 11.10 -5.12 -14.81
CA GLY A 126 10.54 -4.42 -13.66
C GLY A 126 11.34 -3.18 -13.28
N GLU A 127 10.96 -2.58 -12.16
CA GLU A 127 11.46 -1.29 -11.69
C GLU A 127 12.36 -1.48 -10.44
N PRO A 128 13.69 -1.38 -10.57
CA PRO A 128 14.62 -1.77 -9.51
C PRO A 128 14.55 -0.89 -8.25
N VAL A 129 13.94 0.29 -8.38
CA VAL A 129 13.76 1.24 -7.26
C VAL A 129 12.69 0.77 -6.27
N PHE A 130 11.80 -0.14 -6.66
CA PHE A 130 10.68 -0.56 -5.83
C PHE A 130 10.86 -1.96 -5.25
N ALA A 131 10.69 -2.08 -3.93
CA ALA A 131 10.84 -3.35 -3.20
C ALA A 131 9.93 -4.46 -3.76
N TRP A 132 8.66 -4.16 -4.06
CA TRP A 132 7.73 -5.14 -4.65
C TRP A 132 8.23 -5.70 -5.99
N SER A 133 8.92 -4.88 -6.79
CA SER A 133 9.42 -5.32 -8.09
C SER A 133 10.63 -6.24 -7.91
N ASN A 134 11.52 -5.90 -6.98
CA ASN A 134 12.70 -6.70 -6.66
C ASN A 134 12.30 -8.06 -6.05
N GLU A 135 11.31 -8.09 -5.16
CA GLU A 135 10.79 -9.34 -4.60
C GLU A 135 10.14 -10.22 -5.68
N ARG A 136 9.32 -9.64 -6.55
CA ARG A 136 8.73 -10.38 -7.67
C ARG A 136 9.78 -10.94 -8.61
N GLN A 137 10.83 -10.15 -8.92
CA GLN A 137 11.95 -10.63 -9.73
C GLN A 137 12.62 -11.84 -9.07
N HIS A 138 12.91 -11.74 -7.78
CA HIS A 138 13.55 -12.81 -7.02
C HIS A 138 12.73 -14.10 -7.08
N TYR A 139 11.44 -14.04 -6.74
CA TYR A 139 10.57 -15.21 -6.79
C TYR A 139 10.38 -15.75 -8.21
N PHE A 140 10.30 -14.86 -9.21
CA PHE A 140 10.22 -15.27 -10.60
C PHE A 140 11.43 -16.10 -11.02
N GLN A 141 12.64 -15.64 -10.68
CA GLN A 141 13.89 -16.35 -10.96
C GLN A 141 14.00 -17.67 -10.20
N GLU A 142 13.60 -17.69 -8.93
CA GLU A 142 13.57 -18.89 -8.10
C GLU A 142 12.66 -19.96 -8.71
N ILE A 143 11.41 -19.59 -9.01
CA ILE A 143 10.38 -20.49 -9.54
C ILE A 143 10.74 -20.96 -10.96
N ALA A 144 11.24 -20.05 -11.82
CA ALA A 144 11.70 -20.40 -13.17
C ALA A 144 12.80 -21.47 -13.12
N THR A 145 13.79 -21.26 -12.24
CA THR A 145 14.90 -22.20 -12.03
C THR A 145 14.40 -23.56 -11.53
N GLN A 146 13.50 -23.57 -10.55
CA GLN A 146 12.90 -24.80 -10.01
C GLN A 146 12.12 -25.59 -11.08
N LYS A 147 11.52 -24.90 -12.05
CA LYS A 147 10.79 -25.52 -13.18
C LYS A 147 11.66 -25.79 -14.41
N GLY A 148 12.97 -25.60 -14.33
CA GLY A 148 13.92 -25.86 -15.42
C GLY A 148 13.76 -24.91 -16.61
N LEU A 149 13.28 -23.69 -16.37
CA LEU A 149 13.13 -22.64 -17.39
C LEU A 149 14.40 -21.80 -17.48
N ARG A 150 14.60 -21.19 -18.64
CA ARG A 150 15.71 -20.27 -18.91
C ARG A 150 15.27 -18.83 -18.81
#